data_AF-A0A822CDW1-F1
#
_entry.id   AF-A0A822CDW1-F1
#
_cell.length_a   1.000
_cell.length_b   1.000
_cell.length_c   1.000
_cell.angle_alpha   90.00
_cell.angle_beta   90.00
_cell.angle_gamma   90.00
#
_symmetry.space_group_name_H-M   'P 1'
#
loop_
_entity.id
_entity.type
_entity.pdbx_description
1 polymer ?
#
loop_
_entity_poly.entity_id
_entity_poly.type
_entity_poly.pdbx_seq_one_letter_code
_entity_poly.pdbx_strand_id
1 'polypeptide(L)'
;MRSDYDAILHWPFSYEVSFCLIDQSTLNNNNQRNITVAFWPDIRSTCFHRPVNNMNDGYGKKEFLSLVEFEQNKNLYVRDNTMFIEANINFLSERPVLSSISHAGESPNDEKHIDTISEDFMNAS
;
A
#
# COMPACT_ATOMS: atom_id res chain seq x y z
N MET A 1 -8.56 4.69 -8.95
CA MET A 1 -9.14 4.50 -10.30
C MET A 1 -10.45 5.23 -10.39
N ARG A 2 -10.78 5.77 -11.56
CA ARG A 2 -12.09 6.37 -11.82
C ARG A 2 -13.17 5.29 -11.97
N SER A 3 -14.35 5.56 -11.42
CA SER A 3 -15.52 4.69 -11.48
C SER A 3 -16.80 5.49 -11.80
N ASP A 4 -17.80 4.82 -12.38
CA ASP A 4 -19.11 5.41 -12.65
C ASP A 4 -19.82 5.86 -11.37
N TYR A 5 -19.45 5.28 -10.22
CA TYR A 5 -20.02 5.59 -8.92
C TYR A 5 -19.24 6.68 -8.15
N ASP A 6 -18.20 7.29 -8.72
CA ASP A 6 -17.37 8.29 -8.01
C ASP A 6 -18.16 9.51 -7.52
N ALA A 7 -19.32 9.80 -8.12
CA ALA A 7 -20.18 10.92 -7.74
C ALA A 7 -20.89 10.71 -6.38
N ILE A 8 -21.03 9.46 -5.92
CA ILE A 8 -21.72 9.11 -4.67
C ILE A 8 -20.76 8.66 -3.55
N LEU A 9 -19.45 8.63 -3.82
CA LEU A 9 -18.43 8.26 -2.86
C LEU A 9 -17.89 9.49 -2.10
N HIS A 10 -17.40 9.27 -0.89
CA HIS A 10 -16.73 10.30 -0.11
C HIS A 10 -15.31 10.56 -0.63
N TRP A 11 -14.94 11.83 -0.75
CA TRP A 11 -13.62 12.27 -1.20
C TRP A 11 -13.07 13.37 -0.28
N PRO A 12 -11.75 13.43 -0.04
CA PRO A 12 -10.73 12.42 -0.37
C PRO A 12 -11.01 11.02 0.19
N PHE A 13 -10.52 10.00 -0.51
CA PHE A 13 -10.49 8.64 0.02
C PHE A 13 -9.66 8.63 1.32
N SER A 14 -10.25 8.16 2.41
CA SER A 14 -9.71 8.38 3.75
C SER A 14 -9.76 7.17 4.68
N TYR A 15 -10.16 6.01 4.16
CA TYR A 15 -10.19 4.73 4.86
C TYR A 15 -8.79 4.15 5.02
N GLU A 16 -8.54 3.41 6.10
CA GLU A 16 -7.30 2.68 6.30
C GLU A 16 -7.12 1.65 5.18
N VAL A 17 -5.91 1.60 4.62
CA VAL A 17 -5.50 0.64 3.61
C VAL A 17 -4.39 -0.21 4.19
N SER A 18 -4.49 -1.53 4.01
CA SER A 18 -3.38 -2.42 4.29
C SER A 18 -3.05 -3.31 3.10
N PHE A 19 -1.75 -3.53 2.90
CA PHE A 19 -1.21 -4.51 1.98
C PHE A 19 -0.54 -5.62 2.78
N CYS A 20 -0.77 -6.86 2.39
CA CYS A 20 -0.25 -8.03 3.09
C CYS A 20 0.43 -8.98 2.10
N LEU A 21 1.73 -9.23 2.28
CA LEU A 21 2.45 -10.29 1.60
C LEU A 21 2.17 -11.61 2.30
N ILE A 22 1.64 -12.57 1.55
CA ILE A 22 1.19 -13.85 2.10
C ILE A 22 2.35 -14.83 2.23
N ASP A 23 2.52 -15.37 3.43
CA ASP A 23 3.34 -16.55 3.70
C ASP A 23 2.62 -17.82 3.21
N GLN A 24 3.22 -18.47 2.23
CA GLN A 24 2.74 -19.68 1.57
C GLN A 24 3.22 -20.97 2.25
N SER A 25 3.87 -20.88 3.43
CA SER A 25 4.37 -22.01 4.22
C SER A 25 3.23 -22.77 4.93
N THR A 26 2.55 -23.64 4.17
CA THR A 26 1.43 -24.52 4.58
C THR A 26 0.19 -23.81 5.12
N LEU A 27 -0.93 -23.96 4.42
CA LEU A 27 -2.19 -23.23 4.62
C LEU A 27 -2.94 -23.50 5.94
N ASN A 28 -2.44 -24.41 6.80
CA ASN A 28 -3.22 -24.99 7.91
C ASN A 28 -2.55 -24.83 9.28
N ASN A 29 -1.61 -23.90 9.43
CA ASN A 29 -1.01 -23.59 10.73
C ASN A 29 -1.30 -22.14 11.14
N ASN A 30 -1.44 -21.89 12.44
CA ASN A 30 -1.68 -20.55 13.00
C ASN A 30 -0.39 -19.69 13.03
N ASN A 31 0.64 -20.06 12.26
CA ASN A 31 1.99 -19.53 12.38
C ASN A 31 2.50 -18.86 11.10
N GLN A 32 1.59 -18.49 10.20
CA GLN A 32 1.90 -17.74 8.98
C GLN A 32 2.59 -16.42 9.33
N ARG A 33 3.72 -16.17 8.69
CA ARG A 33 4.55 -14.98 8.85
C ARG A 33 4.21 -13.94 7.78
N ASN A 34 2.93 -13.66 7.63
CA ASN A 34 2.46 -12.63 6.72
C ASN A 34 3.08 -11.27 7.08
N ILE A 35 3.54 -10.53 6.07
CA ILE A 35 4.06 -9.18 6.28
C ILE A 35 2.97 -8.19 5.90
N THR A 36 2.46 -7.45 6.88
CA THR A 36 1.40 -6.46 6.68
C THR A 36 1.92 -5.05 6.88
N VAL A 37 1.62 -4.16 5.94
CA VAL A 37 1.82 -2.73 6.05
C VAL A 37 0.48 -2.05 5.91
N ALA A 38 0.08 -1.31 6.95
CA ALA A 38 -1.11 -0.48 6.95
C ALA A 38 -0.75 1.00 6.93
N PHE A 39 -1.58 1.81 6.31
CA PHE A 39 -1.46 3.26 6.33
C PHE A 39 -2.83 3.94 6.21
N TRP A 40 -2.85 5.19 6.66
CA TRP A 40 -3.97 6.09 6.49
C TRP A 40 -3.65 7.07 5.36
N PRO A 41 -4.48 7.15 4.31
CA PRO A 41 -4.25 8.10 3.22
C PRO A 41 -4.07 9.55 3.70
N ASP A 42 -3.02 10.25 3.27
CA ASP A 42 -2.93 11.70 3.50
C ASP A 42 -3.97 12.40 2.61
N ILE A 43 -4.99 12.99 3.23
CA ILE A 43 -6.08 13.68 2.53
C ILE A 43 -5.62 14.92 1.74
N ARG A 44 -4.41 15.42 2.03
CA ARG A 44 -3.78 16.52 1.29
C ARG A 44 -3.13 16.04 -0.02
N SER A 45 -2.85 14.74 -0.15
CA SER A 45 -2.27 14.17 -1.37
C SER A 45 -3.32 14.01 -2.46
N THR A 46 -2.96 14.41 -3.67
CA THR A 46 -3.82 14.28 -4.87
C THR A 46 -4.04 12.82 -5.27
N CYS A 47 -3.18 11.89 -4.84
CA CYS A 47 -3.35 10.45 -5.05
C CYS A 47 -4.71 9.93 -4.53
N PHE A 48 -5.28 10.60 -3.52
CA PHE A 48 -6.52 10.18 -2.85
C PHE A 48 -7.69 11.12 -3.11
N HIS A 49 -7.53 12.15 -3.94
CA HIS A 49 -8.65 12.97 -4.40
C HIS A 49 -9.51 12.23 -5.41
N ARG A 50 -10.69 12.77 -5.69
CA ARG A 50 -11.58 12.23 -6.70
C ARG A 50 -10.86 12.15 -8.06
N PRO A 51 -10.80 10.98 -8.71
CA PRO A 51 -10.17 10.84 -10.01
C PRO A 51 -10.80 11.74 -11.06
N VAL A 52 -9.96 12.55 -11.71
CA VAL A 52 -10.33 13.34 -12.90
C VAL A 52 -10.06 12.53 -14.16
N ASN A 53 -8.90 11.87 -14.19
CA ASN A 53 -8.46 10.95 -15.25
C ASN A 53 -8.82 9.50 -14.90
N ASN A 54 -8.49 8.55 -15.77
CA ASN A 54 -8.77 7.12 -15.55
C ASN A 54 -8.17 6.57 -14.24
N MET A 55 -7.04 7.13 -13.80
CA MET A 55 -6.28 6.69 -12.65
C MET A 55 -5.69 7.90 -11.91
N ASN A 56 -5.61 7.81 -10.59
CA ASN A 56 -4.82 8.75 -9.79
C ASN A 56 -3.37 8.28 -9.77
N ASP A 57 -2.46 9.19 -9.49
CA ASP A 57 -1.07 8.80 -9.31
C ASP A 57 -0.91 7.80 -8.16
N GLY A 58 0.09 6.94 -8.30
CA GLY A 58 0.35 5.88 -7.33
C GLY A 58 0.77 6.46 -5.97
N TYR A 59 0.35 5.77 -4.91
CA TYR A 59 0.85 5.99 -3.56
C TYR A 59 1.40 4.69 -3.01
N GLY A 60 2.59 4.73 -2.41
CA GLY A 60 3.22 3.55 -1.84
C GLY A 60 4.16 3.89 -0.69
N LYS A 61 4.43 2.90 0.14
CA LYS A 61 5.45 2.96 1.19
C LYS A 61 6.70 2.24 0.70
N LYS A 62 7.86 2.90 0.70
CA LYS A 62 9.14 2.31 0.23
C LYS A 62 9.59 1.09 1.04
N GLU A 63 9.16 0.99 2.28
CA GLU A 63 9.63 -0.03 3.24
C GLU A 63 8.58 -1.11 3.46
N PHE A 64 8.21 -1.83 2.40
CA PHE A 64 7.28 -2.96 2.52
C PHE A 64 7.99 -4.21 3.10
N LEU A 65 9.11 -4.60 2.49
CA LEU A 65 10.00 -5.66 2.95
C LEU A 65 11.39 -5.40 2.35
N SER A 66 12.46 -5.51 3.14
CA SER A 66 13.80 -5.35 2.58
C SER A 66 14.12 -6.49 1.61
N LEU A 67 14.80 -6.19 0.49
CA LEU A 67 15.15 -7.22 -0.49
C LEU A 67 16.06 -8.30 0.11
N VAL A 68 16.95 -7.93 1.05
CA VAL A 68 17.82 -8.88 1.76
C VAL A 68 16.99 -9.87 2.58
N GLU A 69 16.01 -9.38 3.34
CA GLU A 69 15.12 -10.22 4.13
C GLU A 69 14.21 -11.09 3.25
N PHE A 70 13.74 -10.53 2.13
CA PHE A 70 12.97 -11.27 1.13
C PHE A 70 13.77 -12.44 0.57
N GLU A 71 15.00 -12.21 0.12
CA GLU A 71 15.84 -13.27 -0.45
C GLU A 71 16.21 -14.34 0.59
N GLN A 72 16.41 -13.97 1.87
CA GLN A 72 16.65 -14.92 2.95
C GLN A 72 15.43 -15.82 3.26
N ASN A 73 14.21 -15.33 3.01
CA ASN A 73 12.95 -16.00 3.33
C ASN A 73 12.10 -16.29 2.08
N LYS A 74 12.72 -16.34 0.90
CA LYS A 74 12.02 -16.36 -0.40
C LYS A 74 11.04 -17.53 -0.54
N ASN A 75 11.41 -18.68 0.02
CA ASN A 75 10.59 -19.89 0.03
C ASN A 75 9.30 -19.79 0.85
N LEU A 76 9.20 -18.81 1.76
CA LEU A 76 7.96 -18.50 2.46
C LEU A 76 7.00 -17.76 1.54
N TYR A 77 7.49 -16.79 0.76
CA TYR A 77 6.64 -15.85 0.03
C TYR A 77 6.48 -16.16 -1.46
N VAL A 78 7.34 -17.01 -2.04
CA VAL A 78 7.29 -17.41 -3.44
C VAL A 78 7.24 -18.93 -3.55
N ARG A 79 6.22 -19.43 -4.23
CA ARG A 79 6.04 -20.84 -4.56
C ARG A 79 5.57 -20.95 -6.00
N ASP A 80 6.11 -21.91 -6.76
CA ASP A 80 5.75 -22.11 -8.17
C ASP A 80 5.84 -20.81 -8.99
N ASN A 81 6.93 -20.06 -8.76
CA ASN A 81 7.19 -18.74 -9.35
C ASN A 81 6.04 -17.72 -9.15
N THR A 82 5.29 -17.85 -8.06
CA THR A 82 4.09 -17.06 -7.78
C THR A 82 4.15 -16.48 -6.36
N MET A 83 3.69 -15.24 -6.22
CA MET A 83 3.55 -14.49 -4.97
C MET A 83 2.11 -13.98 -4.85
N PHE A 84 1.60 -13.87 -3.62
CA PHE A 84 0.28 -13.29 -3.34
C PHE A 84 0.41 -12.03 -2.48
N ILE A 85 -0.28 -10.98 -2.91
CA ILE A 85 -0.46 -9.74 -2.14
C ILE A 85 -1.96 -9.55 -1.93
N GLU A 86 -2.36 -9.45 -0.67
CA GLU A 86 -3.72 -9.09 -0.29
C GLU A 86 -3.80 -7.58 -0.04
N ALA A 87 -4.84 -6.93 -0.56
CA ALA A 87 -5.14 -5.53 -0.31
C ALA A 87 -6.47 -5.42 0.43
N ASN A 88 -6.45 -4.85 1.64
CA ASN A 88 -7.63 -4.67 2.48
C ASN A 88 -7.93 -3.18 2.64
N ILE A 89 -9.22 -2.84 2.58
CA ILE A 89 -9.74 -1.51 2.91
C ILE A 89 -10.65 -1.65 4.12
N ASN A 90 -10.31 -1.00 5.21
CA ASN A 90 -11.12 -1.02 6.42
C ASN A 90 -12.10 0.16 6.42
N PHE A 91 -13.37 -0.11 6.11
CA PHE A 91 -14.41 0.91 6.11
C PHE A 91 -14.96 1.25 7.50
N LEU A 92 -14.62 0.44 8.51
CA LEU A 92 -15.09 0.60 9.89
C LEU A 92 -14.07 1.29 10.80
N SER A 93 -12.83 1.48 10.33
CA SER A 93 -11.78 2.12 11.10
C SER A 93 -12.10 3.60 11.31
N GLU A 94 -12.08 4.06 12.55
CA GLU A 94 -12.06 5.49 12.88
C GLU A 94 -10.62 6.02 12.73
N ARG A 95 -10.45 7.16 12.05
CA ARG A 95 -9.14 7.82 12.00
C ARG A 95 -8.70 8.14 13.43
N PRO A 96 -7.49 7.75 13.84
CA PRO A 96 -6.94 8.19 15.11
C PRO A 96 -6.96 9.72 15.15
N VAL A 97 -7.66 10.30 16.12
CA VAL A 97 -7.64 11.75 16.33
C VAL A 97 -6.26 12.09 16.89
N LEU A 98 -5.36 12.54 16.02
CA LEU A 98 -4.10 13.11 16.48
C LEU A 98 -4.42 14.45 17.15
N SER A 99 -4.55 14.43 18.47
CA SER A 99 -4.57 15.66 19.27
C SER A 99 -3.23 16.37 19.08
N SER A 100 -3.24 17.44 18.28
CA SER A 100 -2.27 18.55 18.21
C SER A 100 -0.85 18.24 18.72
N ILE A 101 -0.02 17.57 17.92
CA ILE A 101 1.43 17.69 18.09
C ILE A 101 1.91 18.75 17.10
N SER A 102 2.04 19.97 17.61
CA SER A 102 2.81 21.04 17.02
C SER A 102 4.30 20.69 17.10
N HIS A 103 4.79 19.87 16.18
CA HIS A 103 6.21 19.87 15.80
C HIS A 103 6.27 19.92 14.28
N ALA A 104 6.43 21.14 13.78
CA ALA A 104 7.10 21.35 12.51
C ALA A 104 8.50 20.72 12.63
N GLY A 105 8.65 19.53 12.07
CA GLY A 105 9.87 18.75 12.05
C GLY A 105 9.67 17.62 11.07
N GLU A 106 10.11 17.87 9.83
CA GLU A 106 10.29 16.90 8.74
C GLU A 106 9.12 15.94 8.49
N SER A 107 8.29 16.26 7.48
CA SER A 107 7.57 15.22 6.73
C SER A 107 8.65 14.23 6.25
N PRO A 108 8.62 12.94 6.65
CA PRO A 108 9.65 12.02 6.21
C PRO A 108 9.62 11.99 4.70
N ASN A 109 10.73 12.36 4.06
CA ASN A 109 10.97 12.32 2.61
C ASN A 109 10.95 10.86 2.05
N ASP A 110 10.28 9.94 2.73
CA ASP A 110 10.22 8.51 2.42
C ASP A 110 8.93 8.08 1.71
N GLU A 111 7.91 8.92 1.72
CA GLU A 111 6.70 8.74 0.92
C GLU A 111 6.88 9.49 -0.40
N LYS A 112 7.17 8.75 -1.48
CA LYS A 112 7.28 9.32 -2.82
C LYS A 112 6.02 9.00 -3.61
N HIS A 113 5.59 10.00 -4.37
CA HIS A 113 4.79 9.81 -5.57
C HIS A 113 5.49 8.74 -6.41
N ILE A 114 4.88 7.56 -6.52
CA ILE A 114 5.36 6.55 -7.46
C ILE A 114 4.79 6.96 -8.81
N ASP A 115 5.51 7.85 -9.48
CA ASP A 115 5.39 7.99 -10.92
C ASP A 115 5.56 6.58 -11.53
N THR A 116 4.63 6.23 -12.41
CA THR A 116 4.56 4.99 -13.19
C THR A 116 5.91 4.29 -13.29
N ILE A 117 5.96 3.04 -12.80
CA ILE A 117 7.12 2.12 -12.87
C ILE A 117 7.92 2.41 -14.15
N SER A 118 9.16 2.88 -13.98
CA SER A 118 10.03 3.24 -15.11
C SER A 118 9.99 2.11 -16.15
N GLU A 119 9.76 2.46 -17.42
CA GLU A 119 9.75 1.51 -18.55
C GLU A 119 11.03 0.66 -18.62
N ASP A 120 12.11 1.10 -17.96
CA ASP A 120 13.36 0.37 -17.77
C ASP A 120 13.17 -1.02 -17.13
N PHE A 121 12.16 -1.22 -16.26
CA PHE A 121 11.87 -2.53 -15.66
C PHE A 121 11.12 -3.49 -16.60
N MET A 122 10.52 -3.00 -17.70
CA MET A 122 9.81 -3.85 -18.67
C MET A 122 10.71 -4.39 -19.79
N ASN A 123 11.90 -3.83 -19.99
CA ASN A 123 12.79 -4.18 -21.11
C ASN A 123 14.05 -4.98 -20.72
N ALA A 124 14.15 -5.44 -19.46
CA ALA A 124 15.19 -6.39 -19.07
C ALA A 124 14.71 -7.82 -19.35
N SER A 125 14.92 -8.29 -20.57
CA SER A 125 14.87 -9.71 -20.96
C SER A 125 15.97 -10.00 -21.97
#